data_AF-A0A1Q1FM51-F1
#
_entry.id   AF-A0A1Q1FM51-F1
#
_cell.length_a   1.000
_cell.length_b   1.000
_cell.length_c   1.000
_cell.angle_alpha   90.00
_cell.angle_beta   90.00
_cell.angle_gamma   90.00
#
_symmetry.space_group_name_H-M   'P 1'
#
loop_
_entity.id
_entity.type
_entity.pdbx_description
1 polymer ?
#
loop_
_entity_poly.entity_id
_entity_poly.type
_entity_poly.pdbx_seq_one_letter_code
_entity_poly.pdbx_strand_id
1 'polypeptide(L)' 'MSRLSPAALLIVGAFMVPVFIELPVVLSFVGIDLPMPVSLGIGVVAFALVLVWSEVSETPDAADA' A
#
# COMPACT_ATOMS: atom_id res chain seq x y z
N MET A 1 12.36 -12.98 -1.15
CA MET A 1 10.92 -12.92 -1.55
C MET A 1 10.90 -12.37 -2.95
N SER A 2 10.23 -13.03 -3.89
CA SER A 2 10.17 -12.61 -5.29
C SER A 2 9.39 -11.29 -5.43
N ARG A 3 9.81 -10.46 -6.38
CA ARG A 3 9.12 -9.23 -6.80
C ARG A 3 7.64 -9.50 -7.10
N LEU A 4 6.76 -8.60 -6.71
CA LEU A 4 5.34 -8.71 -7.02
C LEU A 4 5.15 -8.56 -8.53
N SER A 5 4.33 -9.43 -9.12
CA SER A 5 3.95 -9.26 -10.52
C SER A 5 3.14 -7.96 -10.70
N PRO A 6 3.13 -7.35 -11.89
CA PRO A 6 2.31 -6.17 -12.16
C PRO A 6 0.84 -6.38 -11.82
N ALA A 7 0.29 -7.58 -12.08
CA ALA A 7 -1.08 -7.92 -11.71
C ALA A 7 -1.29 -7.92 -10.19
N ALA A 8 -0.34 -8.46 -9.41
CA ALA A 8 -0.41 -8.44 -7.95
C ALA A 8 -0.35 -7.00 -7.40
N LEU A 9 0.45 -6.11 -7.99
CA LEU A 9 0.50 -4.70 -7.60
C LEU A 9 -0.83 -3.99 -7.82
N LEU A 10 -1.51 -4.26 -8.94
CA LEU A 10 -2.84 -3.70 -9.21
C LEU A 10 -3.89 -4.21 -8.21
N ILE A 11 -3.84 -5.49 -7.85
CA ILE A 11 -4.71 -6.07 -6.82
C ILE A 11 -4.47 -5.37 -5.48
N VAL A 12 -3.21 -5.26 -5.05
CA VAL A 12 -2.86 -4.59 -3.79
C VAL A 12 -3.37 -3.15 -3.79
N GLY A 13 -3.12 -2.38 -4.86
CA GLY A 13 -3.63 -1.02 -4.98
C GLY A 13 -5.16 -0.93 -4.89
N ALA A 14 -5.87 -1.81 -5.60
CA ALA A 14 -7.34 -1.84 -5.59
C ALA A 14 -7.91 -2.13 -4.20
N PHE A 15 -7.27 -3.00 -3.40
CA PHE A 15 -7.70 -3.29 -2.03
C PHE A 15 -7.28 -2.21 -1.02
N MET A 16 -6.21 -1.45 -1.29
CA MET A 16 -5.81 -0.35 -0.43
C MET A 16 -6.81 0.82 -0.47
N VAL A 17 -7.39 1.13 -1.63
CA VAL A 17 -8.36 2.23 -1.78
C VAL A 17 -9.51 2.17 -0.77
N PRO A 18 -10.31 1.08 -0.67
CA PRO A 18 -11.40 1.01 0.31
C PRO A 18 -10.88 1.08 1.75
N VAL A 19 -9.70 0.52 2.04
CA VAL A 19 -9.08 0.60 3.38
C VAL A 19 -8.84 2.06 3.81
N PHE A 20 -8.27 2.89 2.93
CA PHE A 20 -7.99 4.29 3.25
C PHE A 20 -9.24 5.18 3.16
N ILE A 21 -10.29 4.77 2.46
CA ILE A 21 -11.59 5.45 2.50
C ILE A 21 -12.29 5.22 3.84
N GLU A 22 -12.23 3.99 4.38
CA GLU A 22 -12.89 3.63 5.64
C GLU A 22 -12.09 4.03 6.89
N LEU A 23 -10.79 4.29 6.75
CA LEU A 23 -9.92 4.63 7.88
C LEU A 23 -10.44 5.82 8.72
N PRO A 24 -10.88 6.97 8.16
CA PRO A 24 -11.50 8.05 8.95
C PRO A 24 -12.76 7.60 9.72
N VAL A 25 -13.59 6.75 9.10
CA VAL A 25 -14.81 6.23 9.72
C VAL A 25 -14.44 5.37 10.94
N VAL A 26 -13.47 4.48 10.80
CA VAL A 26 -13.00 3.63 11.90
C VAL A 26 -12.37 4.45 13.02
N LEU A 27 -11.55 5.45 12.68
CA LEU A 27 -10.90 6.33 13.65
C LEU A 27 -11.89 7.23 14.40
N SER A 28 -13.02 7.57 13.77
CA SER A 28 -14.08 8.34 14.43
C SER A 28 -14.67 7.61 15.63
N PHE A 29 -14.69 6.27 15.64
CA PHE A 29 -15.17 5.47 16.78
C PHE A 29 -14.31 5.62 18.04
N VAL A 30 -13.06 6.08 17.91
CA VAL A 30 -12.16 6.36 19.03
C VAL A 30 -11.92 7.86 19.24
N GLY A 31 -12.76 8.71 18.64
CA GLY A 31 -12.72 10.17 18.80
C GLY A 31 -11.62 10.87 18.01
N ILE A 32 -11.04 10.23 16.99
CA ILE A 32 -10.03 10.82 16.12
C ILE A 32 -10.71 11.34 14.85
N ASP A 33 -10.63 12.64 14.61
CA ASP A 33 -11.07 13.26 13.36
C ASP A 33 -9.90 13.31 12.36
N LEU A 34 -9.88 12.34 11.44
CA LEU A 34 -8.90 12.27 10.37
C LEU A 34 -9.51 12.84 9.08
N PRO A 35 -9.03 13.98 8.56
CA PRO A 35 -9.56 14.53 7.32
C PRO A 35 -9.37 13.57 6.14
N MET A 36 -10.39 13.44 5.29
CA MET A 36 -10.34 12.53 4.15
C MET A 36 -9.10 12.70 3.25
N PRO A 37 -8.65 13.94 2.90
CA PRO A 37 -7.44 14.13 2.10
C PRO A 37 -6.17 13.60 2.77
N VAL A 38 -6.10 13.65 4.11
CA VAL A 38 -4.96 13.13 4.87
C VAL A 38 -4.95 11.61 4.78
N SER A 39 -6.09 10.95 4.96
CA SER A 39 -6.19 9.49 4.82
C SER A 39 -5.79 9.00 3.43
N LEU A 40 -6.27 9.67 2.38
CA LEU A 40 -5.87 9.37 1.01
C LEU A 40 -4.37 9.61 0.79
N GLY A 41 -3.82 10.68 1.36
CA GLY A 41 -2.37 10.95 1.35
C GLY A 41 -1.55 9.83 2.00
N ILE A 42 -1.99 9.32 3.17
CA ILE A 42 -1.38 8.16 3.82
C ILE A 42 -1.45 6.94 2.89
N GLY A 43 -2.57 6.74 2.21
CA GLY A 43 -2.74 5.65 1.24
C GLY A 43 -1.75 5.72 0.07
N VAL A 44 -1.54 6.91 -0.49
CA VAL A 44 -0.54 7.13 -1.56
C VAL A 44 0.87 6.83 -1.06
N VAL A 45 1.24 7.31 0.13
CA VAL A 45 2.56 7.04 0.73
C VAL A 45 2.74 5.55 0.98
N ALA A 46 1.74 4.88 1.55
CA ALA A 46 1.78 3.44 1.80
C ALA A 46 1.94 2.65 0.49
N PHE A 47 1.21 3.02 -0.57
CA PHE A 47 1.32 2.34 -1.86
C PHE A 47 2.70 2.57 -2.50
N ALA A 48 3.25 3.79 -2.42
CA ALA A 48 4.60 4.07 -2.88
C ALA A 48 5.65 3.22 -2.14
N LEU A 49 5.49 3.02 -0.83
CA LEU A 49 6.36 2.12 -0.05
C LEU A 49 6.26 0.66 -0.52
N VAL A 50 5.06 0.19 -0.88
CA VAL A 50 4.88 -1.14 -1.48
C VAL A 50 5.60 -1.26 -2.82
N LEU A 51 5.55 -0.23 -3.67
CA LEU A 51 6.26 -0.21 -4.94
C LEU A 51 7.79 -0.27 -4.72
N VAL A 52 8.31 0.59 -3.85
CA VAL A 52 9.74 0.59 -3.50
C VAL A 52 10.17 -0.76 -2.94
N TRP A 53 9.38 -1.33 -2.02
CA TRP A 53 9.66 -2.63 -1.43
C TRP A 53 9.64 -3.76 -2.46
N SER A 54 8.69 -3.73 -3.40
CA SER A 54 8.60 -4.70 -4.49
C SER A 54 9.84 -4.70 -5.38
N GLU A 55 10.38 -3.51 -5.70
CA GLU A 55 11.59 -3.38 -6.52
C GLU A 55 12.86 -3.75 -5.73
N VAL A 56 12.99 -3.38 -4.45
CA VAL A 56 14.16 -3.72 -3.62
C VAL A 56 14.23 -5.21 -3.28
N SER A 57 13.09 -5.91 -3.24
CA SER A 57 13.05 -7.36 -2.97
C SER A 57 13.66 -8.22 -4.09
N GLU A 58 14.02 -7.61 -5.22
CA GLU A 58 14.82 -8.21 -6.27
C GLU A 58 16.30 -8.34 -5.82
N THR A 59 16.61 -9.34 -5.00
CA THR A 59 18.00 -9.70 -4.62
C THR A 59 18.59 -10.68 -5.65
N PRO A 60 19.87 -10.50 -6.08
CA PRO A 60 20.50 -11.12 -7.26
C PRO A 60 20.79 -12.64 -7.22
N ASP A 61 20.18 -13.43 -6.34
CA ASP A 61 20.45 -14.88 -6.25
C ASP A 61 19.69 -15.74 -7.27
N ALA A 62 18.92 -15.13 -8.18
CA ALA A 62 18.15 -15.84 -9.21
C ALA A 62 18.76 -15.73 -10.62
N ALA A 63 19.91 -15.06 -10.78
CA ALA A 63 20.56 -14.89 -12.08
C ALA A 63 21.60 -15.98 -12.43
N ASP A 64 22.01 -16.81 -11.46
CA ASP A 64 23.08 -17.82 -11.62
C ASP A 64 22.64 -19.26 -11.27
N ALA A 65 21.39 -19.64 -11.54
CA ALA A 65 20.91 -21.03 -11.44
C ALA A 65 20.29 -21.54 -12.74
#